data_AF-A0A258H2S2-F1
#
_entry.id   AF-A0A258H2S2-F1
#
_cell.length_a   1.000
_cell.length_b   1.000
_cell.length_c   1.000
_cell.angle_alpha   90.00
_cell.angle_beta   90.00
_cell.angle_gamma   90.00
#
_symmetry.space_group_name_H-M   'P 1'
#
loop_
_entity.id
_entity.type
_entity.pdbx_description
1 polymer ?
#
loop_
_entity_poly.entity_id
_entity_poly.type
_entity_poly.pdbx_seq_one_letter_code
_entity_poly.pdbx_strand_id
1 'polypeptide(L)'
;MIRSFLNDRRGSAVTIFAFSAMLLSVMTAIVMTQVSFYMDKRKLQSAVDMTALMIMQSGNITVARATTLIEEQMGQTVTGVTVVRGNYTPDSTLGTGGRFLANVTPYNAVQVDASMPAEKVMLGGMLEENISIKATARAARRTSVTLTVGSRLVRLDGGLSEALLDATLGYQGKLTVMDYNSLASAQVDALPFLQALNTEANINALTFDDVLSAPVSVGDIVDAMIATTPSGDIVTILNKASPATGQNKVILSEMVDLGSITKLPIDTLLSGESVPLGVGEVLSGSAALADGNHQVSLNLAGKVGSLSVANVSLDVGEKPQLLTFLGRAREGAEVSTSQFKLDIGALGGNPITAVKLDVILAAAEIEVEDIKCNADGTADVTLLAMTEAASVGLKASLLPKITVALGNKQQKEIIFTDADIKAQTYKPVRSGLGLQLGGLSVAQKLLFNPVDQLLVALGLNVAEADVKVIEATCGSVGLVH
;
A
#
# COMPACT_ATOMS: atom_id res chain seq x y z
N MET A 1 31.14 -14.54 -98.37
CA MET A 1 30.82 -13.55 -97.33
C MET A 1 29.33 -13.49 -96.97
N ILE A 2 28.39 -13.39 -97.91
CA ILE A 2 26.96 -13.25 -97.58
C ILE A 2 26.35 -14.50 -96.89
N ARG A 3 26.77 -15.71 -97.28
CA ARG A 3 26.33 -16.97 -96.62
C ARG A 3 26.88 -17.18 -95.20
N SER A 4 28.05 -16.63 -94.86
CA SER A 4 28.59 -16.72 -93.49
C SER A 4 27.90 -15.72 -92.55
N PHE A 5 27.45 -14.58 -93.06
CA PHE A 5 26.69 -13.59 -92.32
C PHE A 5 25.27 -14.06 -91.98
N LEU A 6 24.62 -14.80 -92.90
CA LEU A 6 23.29 -15.38 -92.70
C LEU A 6 23.25 -16.56 -91.70
N ASN A 7 24.40 -17.19 -91.43
CA ASN A 7 24.52 -18.29 -90.46
C ASN A 7 25.06 -17.84 -89.09
N ASP A 8 25.36 -16.55 -88.91
CA ASP A 8 25.95 -16.06 -87.66
C ASP A 8 24.88 -15.81 -86.59
N ARG A 9 24.62 -16.84 -85.77
CA ARG A 9 23.69 -16.78 -84.62
C ARG A 9 24.30 -16.15 -83.36
N ARG A 10 25.57 -15.75 -83.38
CA ARG A 10 26.27 -15.24 -82.18
C ARG A 10 25.71 -13.89 -81.70
N GLY A 11 25.20 -13.05 -82.62
CA GLY A 11 24.57 -11.77 -82.26
C GLY A 11 23.26 -11.91 -81.45
N SER A 12 22.44 -12.92 -81.77
CA SER A 12 21.17 -13.17 -81.07
C SER A 12 21.41 -13.60 -79.61
N ALA A 13 22.42 -14.44 -79.37
CA ALA A 13 22.80 -14.85 -78.01
C ALA A 13 23.24 -13.66 -77.14
N VAL A 14 24.00 -12.71 -77.71
CA VAL A 14 24.42 -11.50 -77.00
C VAL A 14 23.22 -10.62 -76.63
N THR A 15 22.25 -10.44 -77.53
CA THR A 15 21.05 -9.65 -77.24
C THR A 15 20.14 -10.26 -76.17
N ILE A 16 19.97 -11.58 -76.19
CA ILE A 16 19.17 -12.29 -75.18
C ILE A 16 19.87 -12.24 -73.82
N PHE A 17 21.20 -12.44 -73.80
CA PHE A 17 21.99 -12.34 -72.57
C PHE A 17 21.92 -10.93 -71.98
N ALA A 18 22.11 -9.88 -72.79
CA ALA A 18 22.03 -8.50 -72.35
C ALA A 18 20.65 -8.15 -71.75
N PHE A 19 19.56 -8.59 -72.39
CA PHE A 19 18.21 -8.38 -71.88
C PHE A 19 17.97 -9.12 -70.55
N SER A 20 18.42 -10.38 -70.44
CA SER A 20 18.31 -11.16 -69.20
C SER A 20 19.12 -10.55 -68.05
N ALA A 21 20.33 -10.04 -68.33
CA ALA A 21 21.18 -9.38 -67.35
C ALA A 21 20.56 -8.06 -66.87
N MET A 22 19.93 -7.30 -67.77
CA MET A 22 19.19 -6.08 -67.43
C MET A 22 17.97 -6.38 -66.55
N LEU A 23 17.23 -7.46 -66.84
CA LEU A 23 16.07 -7.85 -66.04
C LEU A 23 16.48 -8.31 -64.63
N LEU A 24 17.58 -9.08 -64.54
CA LEU A 24 18.16 -9.52 -63.27
C LEU A 24 18.68 -8.34 -62.43
N SER A 25 19.30 -7.33 -63.06
CA SER A 25 19.80 -6.16 -62.33
C SER A 25 18.67 -5.32 -61.73
N VAL A 26 17.56 -5.15 -62.46
CA VAL A 26 16.36 -4.46 -61.94
C VAL A 26 15.74 -5.23 -60.78
N MET A 27 15.59 -6.55 -60.90
CA MET A 27 15.05 -7.37 -59.79
C MET A 27 15.95 -7.33 -58.56
N THR A 28 17.27 -7.38 -58.75
CA THR A 28 18.24 -7.24 -57.66
C THR A 28 18.11 -5.88 -56.97
N ALA A 29 17.94 -4.81 -57.74
CA ALA A 29 17.75 -3.47 -57.19
C ALA A 29 16.46 -3.36 -56.36
N ILE A 30 15.34 -3.94 -56.83
CA ILE A 30 14.07 -3.98 -56.09
C ILE A 30 14.24 -4.73 -54.76
N VAL A 31 14.85 -5.93 -54.81
CA VAL A 31 15.07 -6.74 -53.61
C VAL A 31 15.98 -6.02 -52.62
N MET A 32 17.07 -5.39 -53.09
CA MET A 32 18.00 -4.67 -52.23
C MET A 32 17.33 -3.48 -51.53
N THR A 33 16.48 -2.72 -52.24
CA THR A 33 15.71 -1.63 -51.64
C THR A 33 14.74 -2.14 -50.56
N GLN A 34 14.04 -3.26 -50.79
CA GLN A 34 13.16 -3.86 -49.78
C GLN A 34 13.92 -4.36 -48.55
N VAL A 35 15.08 -5.00 -48.78
CA VAL A 35 15.94 -5.49 -47.69
C VAL A 35 16.45 -4.33 -46.84
N SER A 36 16.90 -3.23 -47.46
CA SER A 36 17.35 -2.04 -46.73
C SER A 36 16.23 -1.49 -45.84
N PHE A 37 15.04 -1.28 -46.42
CA PHE A 37 13.88 -0.76 -45.68
C PHE A 37 13.50 -1.65 -44.49
N TYR A 38 13.51 -2.98 -44.68
CA TYR A 38 13.20 -3.93 -43.61
C TYR A 38 14.27 -3.94 -42.51
N MET A 39 15.54 -3.84 -42.88
CA MET A 39 16.65 -3.75 -41.92
C MET A 39 16.57 -2.46 -41.10
N ASP A 40 16.30 -1.33 -41.75
CA ASP A 40 16.16 -0.03 -41.09
C ASP A 40 14.98 -0.03 -40.11
N LYS A 41 13.86 -0.64 -40.51
CA LYS A 41 12.70 -0.84 -39.63
C LYS A 41 13.04 -1.71 -38.42
N ARG A 42 13.78 -2.82 -38.59
CA ARG A 42 14.17 -3.68 -37.46
C ARG A 42 15.15 -2.99 -36.52
N LYS A 43 16.09 -2.20 -37.04
CA LYS A 43 17.02 -1.41 -36.23
C LYS A 43 16.26 -0.38 -35.39
N LEU A 44 15.35 0.38 -36.01
CA LEU A 44 14.54 1.36 -35.30
C LEU A 44 13.65 0.69 -34.25
N GLN A 45 12.99 -0.43 -34.57
CA GLN A 45 12.17 -1.16 -33.60
C GLN A 45 13.01 -1.63 -32.41
N SER A 46 14.19 -2.22 -32.65
CA SER A 46 15.10 -2.64 -31.58
C SER A 46 15.54 -1.47 -30.71
N ALA A 47 15.80 -0.30 -31.32
CA ALA A 47 16.20 0.90 -30.60
C ALA A 47 15.08 1.45 -29.71
N VAL A 48 13.85 1.46 -30.22
CA VAL A 48 12.66 1.93 -29.50
C VAL A 48 12.26 0.94 -28.39
N ASP A 49 12.36 -0.37 -28.62
CA ASP A 49 12.10 -1.41 -27.63
C ASP A 49 13.07 -1.29 -26.43
N MET A 50 14.37 -1.18 -26.70
CA MET A 50 15.38 -1.02 -25.65
C MET A 50 15.21 0.33 -24.93
N THR A 51 14.89 1.40 -25.66
CA THR A 51 14.62 2.71 -25.06
C THR A 51 13.43 2.67 -24.12
N ALA A 52 12.31 2.05 -24.52
CA ALA A 52 11.12 1.90 -23.68
C ALA A 52 11.45 1.16 -22.38
N LEU A 53 12.25 0.09 -22.44
CA LEU A 53 12.72 -0.61 -21.25
C LEU A 53 13.60 0.27 -20.36
N MET A 54 14.59 0.97 -20.93
CA MET A 54 15.55 1.78 -20.18
C MET A 54 14.90 2.99 -19.49
N ILE A 55 13.97 3.68 -20.14
CA ILE A 55 13.29 4.83 -19.54
C ILE A 55 12.32 4.40 -18.44
N MET A 56 11.67 3.23 -18.58
CA MET A 56 10.85 2.65 -17.50
C MET A 56 11.70 2.17 -16.34
N GLN A 57 12.85 1.56 -16.61
CA GLN A 57 13.76 1.07 -15.58
C GLN A 57 14.32 2.23 -14.74
N SER A 58 14.68 3.33 -15.40
CA SER A 58 15.29 4.50 -14.76
C SER A 58 14.29 5.49 -14.14
N GLY A 59 13.01 5.40 -14.49
CA GLY A 59 11.98 6.37 -14.07
C GLY A 59 12.08 7.76 -14.73
N ASN A 60 13.16 8.06 -15.46
CA ASN A 60 13.31 9.31 -16.21
C ASN A 60 12.61 9.21 -17.56
N ILE A 61 11.28 9.29 -17.51
CA ILE A 61 10.42 9.23 -18.70
C ILE A 61 10.30 10.64 -19.27
N THR A 62 11.26 11.02 -20.11
CA THR A 62 11.27 12.30 -20.85
C THR A 62 11.56 12.07 -22.33
N VAL A 63 10.99 12.92 -23.19
CA VAL A 63 11.25 12.87 -24.64
C VAL A 63 12.72 13.05 -24.94
N ALA A 64 13.40 13.99 -24.27
CA ALA A 64 14.83 14.22 -24.44
C ALA A 64 15.67 12.97 -24.15
N ARG A 65 15.38 12.25 -23.06
CA ARG A 65 16.09 11.01 -22.73
C ARG A 65 15.82 9.92 -23.76
N ALA A 66 14.57 9.74 -24.17
CA ALA A 66 14.22 8.76 -25.20
C ALA A 66 14.93 9.07 -26.52
N THR A 67 14.96 10.33 -26.97
CA THR A 67 15.68 10.73 -28.17
C THR A 67 17.17 10.39 -28.06
N THR A 68 17.84 10.76 -26.97
CA THR A 68 19.28 10.44 -26.81
C THR A 68 19.57 8.95 -26.89
N LEU A 69 18.75 8.12 -26.23
CA LEU A 69 18.92 6.66 -26.22
C LEU A 69 18.68 6.02 -27.59
N ILE A 70 17.71 6.53 -28.36
CA ILE A 70 17.45 6.05 -29.71
C ILE A 70 18.59 6.46 -30.65
N GLU A 71 19.05 7.71 -30.57
CA GLU A 71 20.14 8.22 -31.42
C GLU A 71 21.47 7.53 -31.12
N GLU A 72 21.79 7.24 -29.85
CA GLU A 72 22.97 6.46 -29.45
C GLU A 72 22.96 5.04 -30.03
N GLN A 73 21.79 4.38 -30.05
CA GLN A 73 21.66 3.03 -30.60
C GLN A 73 21.66 2.99 -32.13
N MET A 74 21.07 4.02 -32.76
CA MET A 74 20.97 4.10 -34.22
C MET A 74 22.23 4.66 -34.87
N GLY A 75 23.02 5.46 -34.14
CA GLY A 75 24.18 6.19 -34.68
C GLY A 75 23.81 7.32 -35.64
N GLN A 76 22.55 7.78 -35.61
CA GLN A 76 22.02 8.86 -36.45
C GLN A 76 20.88 9.58 -35.74
N THR A 77 20.55 10.78 -36.21
CA THR A 77 19.46 11.59 -35.66
C THR A 77 18.10 11.03 -36.05
N VAL A 78 17.15 11.11 -35.13
CA VAL A 78 15.78 10.56 -35.31
C VAL A 78 14.76 11.69 -35.17
N THR A 79 13.70 11.67 -35.98
CA THR A 79 12.70 12.75 -36.02
C THR A 79 11.36 12.31 -35.46
N GLY A 80 10.70 13.14 -34.66
CA GLY A 80 9.35 12.82 -34.15
C GLY A 80 9.33 11.70 -33.10
N VAL A 81 10.27 11.72 -32.17
CA VAL A 81 10.21 10.90 -30.95
C VAL A 81 9.13 11.47 -30.03
N THR A 82 8.20 10.62 -29.58
CA THR A 82 7.20 10.97 -28.58
C THR A 82 7.17 9.92 -27.48
N VAL A 83 6.90 10.37 -26.25
CA VAL A 83 6.86 9.52 -25.07
C VAL A 83 5.58 9.84 -24.32
N VAL A 84 4.75 8.83 -24.11
CA VAL A 84 3.44 8.95 -23.47
C VAL A 84 3.37 8.00 -22.29
N ARG A 85 3.07 8.52 -21.10
CA ARG A 85 2.81 7.69 -19.92
C ARG A 85 1.37 7.19 -19.95
N GLY A 86 1.12 6.04 -19.35
CA GLY A 86 -0.22 5.49 -19.28
C GLY A 86 -0.34 4.34 -18.28
N ASN A 87 -1.53 3.74 -18.28
CA ASN A 87 -1.82 2.55 -17.50
C ASN A 87 -1.94 1.34 -18.41
N TYR A 88 -1.23 0.26 -18.09
CA TYR A 88 -1.34 -1.04 -18.72
C TYR A 88 -1.99 -2.04 -17.77
N THR A 89 -3.13 -2.60 -18.19
CA THR A 89 -3.84 -3.66 -17.47
C THR A 89 -3.72 -4.98 -18.25
N PRO A 90 -3.11 -6.04 -17.67
CA PRO A 90 -2.91 -7.33 -18.32
C PRO A 90 -4.19 -8.18 -18.31
N ASP A 91 -5.30 -7.63 -18.80
CA ASP A 91 -6.57 -8.34 -18.90
C ASP A 91 -6.64 -9.11 -20.24
N SER A 92 -6.78 -10.43 -20.15
CA SER A 92 -6.87 -11.30 -21.31
C SER A 92 -8.20 -11.17 -22.05
N THR A 93 -9.24 -10.62 -21.41
CA THR A 93 -10.55 -10.38 -22.00
C THR A 93 -10.58 -9.14 -22.89
N LEU A 94 -9.63 -8.20 -22.69
CA LEU A 94 -9.44 -7.03 -23.54
C LEU A 94 -8.57 -7.39 -24.75
N GLY A 95 -8.95 -6.84 -25.91
CA GLY A 95 -8.10 -6.86 -27.11
C GLY A 95 -6.79 -6.10 -26.85
N THR A 96 -5.71 -6.45 -27.56
CA THR A 96 -4.36 -5.88 -27.34
C THR A 96 -4.35 -4.35 -27.29
N GLY A 97 -5.07 -3.68 -28.21
CA GLY A 97 -5.18 -2.22 -28.23
C GLY A 97 -5.87 -1.60 -27.01
N GLY A 98 -6.70 -2.35 -26.27
CA GLY A 98 -7.44 -1.88 -25.09
C GLY A 98 -6.71 -2.09 -23.77
N ARG A 99 -5.54 -2.75 -23.77
CA ARG A 99 -4.78 -3.04 -22.55
C ARG A 99 -3.95 -1.86 -22.07
N PHE A 100 -3.57 -0.95 -22.97
CA PHE A 100 -2.85 0.28 -22.65
C PHE A 100 -3.73 1.50 -22.84
N LEU A 101 -3.85 2.32 -21.79
CA LEU A 101 -4.58 3.58 -21.79
C LEU A 101 -3.60 4.74 -21.57
N ALA A 102 -3.49 5.60 -22.59
CA ALA A 102 -2.61 6.77 -22.54
C ALA A 102 -3.13 7.83 -21.56
N ASN A 103 -2.21 8.46 -20.82
CA ASN A 103 -2.47 9.54 -19.86
C ASN A 103 -3.47 9.19 -18.74
N VAL A 104 -3.61 7.91 -18.42
CA VAL A 104 -4.44 7.43 -17.30
C VAL A 104 -3.54 7.15 -16.10
N THR A 105 -3.85 7.76 -14.96
CA THR A 105 -3.28 7.45 -13.66
C THR A 105 -4.00 6.26 -13.03
N PRO A 106 -3.32 5.41 -12.24
CA PRO A 106 -1.89 5.45 -11.91
C PRO A 106 -0.99 5.02 -13.09
N TYR A 107 0.22 5.61 -13.18
CA TYR A 107 1.12 5.44 -14.31
C TYR A 107 2.07 4.25 -14.13
N ASN A 108 1.74 3.10 -14.73
CA ASN A 108 2.59 1.90 -14.66
C ASN A 108 3.26 1.52 -16.00
N ALA A 109 3.02 2.30 -17.07
CA ALA A 109 3.50 2.01 -18.40
C ALA A 109 3.90 3.27 -19.20
N VAL A 110 4.76 3.06 -20.19
CA VAL A 110 5.13 4.07 -21.19
C VAL A 110 4.94 3.53 -22.60
N GLN A 111 4.56 4.40 -23.51
CA GLN A 111 4.63 4.20 -24.95
C GLN A 111 5.69 5.15 -25.51
N VAL A 112 6.62 4.59 -26.27
CA VAL A 112 7.62 5.33 -27.04
C VAL A 112 7.31 5.13 -28.51
N ASP A 113 7.11 6.24 -29.22
CA ASP A 113 6.97 6.26 -30.66
C ASP A 113 8.15 7.00 -31.26
N ALA A 114 8.75 6.46 -32.32
CA ALA A 114 9.79 7.13 -33.06
C ALA A 114 9.55 7.00 -34.57
N SER A 115 9.99 8.01 -35.31
CA SER A 115 9.92 8.03 -36.75
C SER A 115 11.29 8.40 -37.33
N MET A 116 11.61 7.91 -38.52
CA MET A 116 12.80 8.36 -39.24
C MET A 116 12.54 8.34 -40.74
N PRO A 117 13.22 9.20 -41.52
CA PRO A 117 13.16 9.09 -42.98
C PRO A 117 13.76 7.76 -43.43
N ALA A 118 13.15 7.11 -44.42
CA ALA A 118 13.70 5.89 -45.01
C ALA A 118 14.94 6.23 -45.86
N GLU A 119 15.99 5.41 -45.75
CA GLU A 119 17.17 5.58 -46.60
C GLU A 119 16.85 5.19 -48.05
N LYS A 120 17.21 6.05 -49.00
CA LYS A 120 16.96 5.84 -50.43
C LYS A 120 18.09 5.03 -51.04
N VAL A 121 17.91 3.71 -51.20
CA VAL A 121 18.90 2.80 -51.82
C VAL A 121 18.49 2.39 -53.23
N MET A 122 19.42 2.44 -54.19
CA MET A 122 19.34 2.01 -55.60
C MET A 122 18.18 2.62 -56.42
N LEU A 123 16.93 2.23 -56.14
CA LEU A 123 15.70 2.73 -56.77
C LEU A 123 14.97 3.77 -55.91
N GLY A 124 15.56 4.22 -54.80
CA GLY A 124 14.92 5.15 -53.87
C GLY A 124 14.53 6.51 -54.48
N GLY A 125 15.12 6.91 -55.60
CA GLY A 125 14.71 8.11 -56.36
C GLY A 125 13.38 7.96 -57.12
N MET A 126 12.87 6.73 -57.29
CA MET A 126 11.55 6.44 -57.89
C MET A 126 10.44 6.30 -56.84
N LEU A 127 10.79 6.31 -55.55
CA LEU A 127 9.85 6.27 -54.44
C LEU A 127 9.37 7.68 -54.07
N GLU A 128 8.22 7.79 -53.40
CA GLU A 128 7.70 9.06 -52.88
C GLU A 128 8.77 9.84 -52.10
N GLU A 129 8.74 11.17 -52.17
CA GLU A 129 9.78 12.02 -51.60
C GLU A 129 9.96 11.84 -50.09
N ASN A 130 8.90 11.45 -49.36
CA ASN A 130 8.84 11.44 -47.89
C ASN A 130 8.29 10.12 -47.30
N ILE A 131 8.92 8.98 -47.63
CA ILE A 131 8.63 7.72 -46.93
C ILE A 131 9.28 7.77 -45.54
N SER A 132 8.46 7.66 -44.49
CA SER A 132 8.91 7.57 -43.09
C SER A 132 8.70 6.16 -42.54
N ILE A 133 9.68 5.69 -41.76
CA ILE A 133 9.63 4.44 -41.00
C ILE A 133 9.23 4.81 -39.58
N LYS A 134 8.21 4.13 -39.06
CA LYS A 134 7.71 4.30 -37.69
C LYS A 134 7.94 3.03 -36.88
N ALA A 135 8.27 3.22 -35.61
CA ALA A 135 8.36 2.17 -34.62
C ALA A 135 7.68 2.63 -33.33
N THR A 136 6.99 1.70 -32.68
CA THR A 136 6.29 1.91 -31.42
C THR A 136 6.66 0.78 -30.48
N ALA A 137 7.04 1.11 -29.25
CA ALA A 137 7.21 0.14 -28.18
C ALA A 137 6.46 0.60 -26.93
N ARG A 138 5.92 -0.38 -26.20
CA ARG A 138 5.33 -0.16 -24.89
C ARG A 138 6.09 -0.97 -23.87
N ALA A 139 6.41 -0.37 -22.75
CA ALA A 139 7.02 -1.04 -21.61
C ALA A 139 6.17 -0.76 -20.37
N ALA A 140 5.95 -1.79 -19.57
CA ALA A 140 5.24 -1.69 -18.31
C ALA A 140 6.09 -2.26 -17.17
N ARG A 141 5.92 -1.70 -15.98
CA ARG A 141 6.50 -2.21 -14.75
C ARG A 141 5.37 -2.60 -13.80
N ARG A 142 5.52 -3.74 -13.14
CA ARG A 142 4.62 -4.12 -12.05
C ARG A 142 5.25 -3.67 -10.74
N THR A 143 4.67 -2.68 -10.10
CA THR A 143 4.99 -2.29 -8.73
C THR A 143 3.96 -2.91 -7.80
N SER A 144 4.42 -3.35 -6.64
CA SER A 144 3.53 -3.71 -5.54
C SER A 144 4.07 -3.22 -4.22
N VAL A 145 3.20 -2.71 -3.37
CA VAL A 145 3.49 -2.35 -1.99
C VAL A 145 2.62 -3.20 -1.07
N THR A 146 3.21 -3.66 0.01
CA THR A 146 2.48 -4.30 1.09
C THR A 146 2.46 -3.32 2.25
N LEU A 147 1.27 -2.94 2.68
CA LEU A 147 1.09 -1.97 3.74
C LEU A 147 0.07 -2.44 4.76
N THR A 148 0.21 -1.90 5.96
CA THR A 148 -0.68 -2.13 7.08
C THR A 148 -1.13 -0.78 7.61
N VAL A 149 -2.43 -0.68 7.82
CA VAL A 149 -3.05 0.49 8.43
C VAL A 149 -3.79 0.03 9.67
N GLY A 150 -3.53 0.72 10.79
CA GLY A 150 -4.21 0.47 12.05
C GLY A 150 -4.76 1.74 12.68
N SER A 151 -5.89 1.59 13.37
CA SER A 151 -6.53 2.65 14.17
C SER A 151 -5.90 2.68 15.57
N ARG A 152 -4.77 3.36 15.74
CA ARG A 152 -4.09 3.42 17.05
C ARG A 152 -4.56 4.60 17.89
N LEU A 153 -5.48 4.33 18.82
CA LEU A 153 -6.00 5.29 19.80
C LEU A 153 -5.00 5.73 20.86
N VAL A 154 -4.01 4.89 21.14
CA VAL A 154 -3.17 5.03 22.34
C VAL A 154 -1.73 4.73 21.98
N ARG A 155 -1.03 5.76 21.49
CA ARG A 155 0.43 5.71 21.50
C ARG A 155 0.88 6.02 22.93
N LEU A 156 1.20 4.97 23.67
CA LEU A 156 1.66 5.05 25.06
C LEU A 156 3.12 5.49 25.14
N ASP A 157 3.38 6.76 24.82
CA ASP A 157 4.70 7.38 25.02
C ASP A 157 4.98 7.73 26.50
N GLY A 158 4.25 7.12 27.46
CA GLY A 158 4.40 7.40 28.90
C GLY A 158 3.88 6.33 29.87
N GLY A 159 3.37 5.20 29.37
CA GLY A 159 2.80 4.13 30.19
C GLY A 159 1.35 4.38 30.63
N LEU A 160 0.50 3.36 30.50
CA LEU A 160 -0.91 3.41 30.93
C LEU A 160 -0.97 3.21 32.46
N SER A 161 -1.91 3.83 33.17
CA SER A 161 -2.06 3.59 34.61
C SER A 161 -2.42 2.12 34.89
N GLU A 162 -1.86 1.52 35.95
CA GLU A 162 -2.12 0.13 36.38
C GLU A 162 -3.62 -0.21 36.49
N ALA A 163 -4.46 0.77 36.83
CA ALA A 163 -5.92 0.59 36.92
C ALA A 163 -6.64 0.60 35.58
N LEU A 164 -6.14 1.37 34.61
CA LEU A 164 -6.64 1.32 33.24
C LEU A 164 -6.14 0.05 32.54
N LEU A 165 -4.95 -0.44 32.91
CA LEU A 165 -4.38 -1.71 32.47
C LEU A 165 -5.20 -2.91 32.96
N ASP A 166 -5.57 -2.91 34.24
CA ASP A 166 -6.37 -3.98 34.84
C ASP A 166 -7.78 -4.07 34.26
N ALA A 167 -8.42 -2.92 34.04
CA ALA A 167 -9.81 -2.86 33.60
C ALA A 167 -10.00 -3.02 32.08
N THR A 168 -9.06 -2.53 31.25
CA THR A 168 -9.17 -2.69 29.78
C THR A 168 -8.88 -4.12 29.35
N LEU A 169 -8.04 -4.84 30.11
CA LEU A 169 -7.60 -6.17 29.75
C LEU A 169 -8.17 -7.28 30.67
N GLY A 170 -8.83 -6.92 31.78
CA GLY A 170 -9.43 -7.86 32.73
C GLY A 170 -8.44 -8.69 33.54
N TYR A 171 -7.15 -8.35 33.54
CA TYR A 171 -6.06 -9.18 34.08
C TYR A 171 -5.69 -8.87 35.54
N GLN A 172 -6.68 -8.92 36.44
CA GLN A 172 -6.61 -8.88 37.92
C GLN A 172 -5.27 -8.43 38.57
N GLY A 173 -4.70 -7.28 38.17
CA GLY A 173 -3.48 -6.70 38.71
C GLY A 173 -2.18 -7.48 38.46
N LYS A 174 -2.12 -8.37 37.46
CA LYS A 174 -0.93 -9.21 37.19
C LYS A 174 0.09 -8.61 36.22
N LEU A 175 -0.27 -7.54 35.51
CA LEU A 175 0.55 -6.92 34.47
C LEU A 175 1.06 -5.54 34.91
N THR A 176 2.37 -5.32 34.77
CA THR A 176 2.99 -4.02 35.03
C THR A 176 2.99 -3.13 33.77
N VAL A 177 3.26 -1.84 33.94
CA VAL A 177 3.44 -0.89 32.83
C VAL A 177 4.58 -1.32 31.88
N MET A 178 5.64 -1.93 32.44
CA MET A 178 6.78 -2.43 31.66
C MET A 178 6.42 -3.70 30.87
N ASP A 179 5.62 -4.59 31.48
CA ASP A 179 5.09 -5.78 30.81
C ASP A 179 4.22 -5.36 29.60
N TYR A 180 3.38 -4.33 29.76
CA TYR A 180 2.57 -3.81 28.67
C TYR A 180 3.42 -3.17 27.56
N ASN A 181 4.41 -2.32 27.88
CA ASN A 181 5.27 -1.73 26.85
C ASN A 181 6.01 -2.80 26.05
N SER A 182 6.32 -3.93 26.70
CA SER A 182 6.91 -5.09 26.04
C SER A 182 5.91 -5.81 25.14
N LEU A 183 4.65 -5.99 25.54
CA LEU A 183 3.59 -6.56 24.69
C LEU A 183 3.19 -5.64 23.53
N ALA A 184 3.15 -4.32 23.75
CA ALA A 184 2.77 -3.34 22.74
C ALA A 184 3.85 -3.13 21.68
N SER A 185 5.12 -3.44 22.00
CA SER A 185 6.23 -3.44 21.05
C SER A 185 6.51 -4.82 20.45
N ALA A 186 6.00 -5.89 21.04
CA ALA A 186 6.11 -7.25 20.54
C ALA A 186 5.30 -7.45 19.25
N GLN A 187 5.90 -8.17 18.31
CA GLN A 187 5.30 -8.52 17.03
C GLN A 187 5.35 -10.04 16.84
N VAL A 188 4.28 -10.60 16.32
CA VAL A 188 4.18 -11.99 15.87
C VAL A 188 3.80 -12.01 14.41
N ASP A 189 4.25 -13.02 13.67
CA ASP A 189 3.84 -13.19 12.28
C ASP A 189 2.42 -13.76 12.21
N ALA A 190 1.53 -13.14 11.43
CA ALA A 190 0.14 -13.54 11.28
C ALA A 190 -0.01 -14.98 10.79
N LEU A 191 0.84 -15.44 9.85
CA LEU A 191 0.62 -16.75 9.23
C LEU A 191 0.94 -17.90 10.19
N PRO A 192 2.12 -17.94 10.85
CA PRO A 192 2.40 -18.92 11.88
C PRO A 192 1.42 -18.80 13.05
N PHE A 193 1.01 -17.59 13.43
CA PHE A 193 0.02 -17.36 14.48
C PHE A 193 -1.33 -18.02 14.17
N LEU A 194 -1.87 -17.82 12.96
CA LEU A 194 -3.14 -18.44 12.56
C LEU A 194 -3.03 -19.96 12.41
N GLN A 195 -1.87 -20.48 11.99
CA GLN A 195 -1.60 -21.93 11.98
C GLN A 195 -1.62 -22.52 13.39
N ALA A 196 -0.97 -21.85 14.35
CA ALA A 196 -1.00 -22.24 15.75
C ALA A 196 -2.43 -22.16 16.31
N LEU A 197 -3.18 -21.09 16.00
CA LEU A 197 -4.57 -20.93 16.43
C LEU A 197 -5.49 -22.04 15.89
N ASN A 198 -5.32 -22.46 14.64
CA ASN A 198 -6.06 -23.59 14.07
C ASN A 198 -5.85 -24.88 14.88
N THR A 199 -4.66 -25.05 15.44
CA THR A 199 -4.26 -26.23 16.24
C THR A 199 -4.76 -26.11 17.68
N GLU A 200 -4.47 -24.99 18.36
CA GLU A 200 -4.82 -24.77 19.77
C GLU A 200 -6.34 -24.71 19.98
N ALA A 201 -7.07 -24.03 19.08
CA ALA A 201 -8.53 -23.94 19.16
C ALA A 201 -9.27 -25.13 18.49
N ASN A 202 -8.54 -26.13 17.97
CA ASN A 202 -9.08 -27.31 17.30
C ASN A 202 -10.13 -27.00 16.21
N ILE A 203 -9.85 -26.00 15.36
CA ILE A 203 -10.79 -25.48 14.36
C ILE A 203 -10.87 -26.40 13.13
N ASN A 204 -9.77 -27.09 12.78
CA ASN A 204 -9.64 -27.94 11.59
C ASN A 204 -9.95 -27.19 10.27
N ALA A 205 -9.62 -25.90 10.23
CA ALA A 205 -9.77 -25.05 9.06
C ALA A 205 -8.79 -25.43 7.95
N LEU A 206 -9.22 -25.24 6.69
CA LEU A 206 -8.40 -25.48 5.50
C LEU A 206 -7.76 -24.20 4.97
N THR A 207 -8.36 -23.04 5.22
CA THR A 207 -7.86 -21.73 4.78
C THR A 207 -7.69 -20.75 5.94
N PHE A 208 -6.92 -19.68 5.74
CA PHE A 208 -6.75 -18.64 6.77
C PHE A 208 -8.07 -17.89 7.06
N ASP A 209 -8.94 -17.74 6.06
CA ASP A 209 -10.27 -17.13 6.20
C ASP A 209 -11.17 -17.94 7.16
N ASP A 210 -11.11 -19.26 7.04
CA ASP A 210 -11.86 -20.18 7.92
C ASP A 210 -11.40 -20.05 9.38
N VAL A 211 -10.09 -19.82 9.62
CA VAL A 211 -9.55 -19.60 10.97
C VAL A 211 -10.01 -18.25 11.53
N LEU A 212 -9.94 -17.18 10.73
CA LEU A 212 -10.33 -15.83 11.16
C LEU A 212 -11.84 -15.72 11.44
N SER A 213 -12.65 -16.45 10.69
CA SER A 213 -14.11 -16.48 10.84
C SER A 213 -14.59 -17.44 11.95
N ALA A 214 -13.69 -18.27 12.49
CA ALA A 214 -14.04 -19.21 13.54
C ALA A 214 -14.20 -18.52 14.90
N PRO A 215 -15.19 -18.94 15.70
CA PRO A 215 -15.38 -18.40 17.03
C PRO A 215 -14.36 -19.04 17.99
N VAL A 216 -13.34 -18.28 18.37
CA VAL A 216 -12.21 -18.71 19.22
C VAL A 216 -12.24 -18.07 20.60
N SER A 217 -11.72 -18.73 21.63
CA SER A 217 -11.62 -18.10 22.96
C SER A 217 -10.37 -17.22 23.05
N VAL A 218 -10.38 -16.23 23.95
CA VAL A 218 -9.19 -15.40 24.22
C VAL A 218 -8.03 -16.23 24.76
N GLY A 219 -8.32 -17.35 25.45
CA GLY A 219 -7.31 -18.31 25.89
C GLY A 219 -6.58 -18.95 24.71
N ASP A 220 -7.33 -19.47 23.73
CA ASP A 220 -6.73 -20.09 22.53
C ASP A 220 -5.86 -19.10 21.73
N ILE A 221 -6.27 -17.82 21.70
CA ILE A 221 -5.50 -16.73 21.08
C ILE A 221 -4.16 -16.53 21.82
N VAL A 222 -4.18 -16.47 23.15
CA VAL A 222 -2.97 -16.33 23.97
C VAL A 222 -2.05 -17.55 23.80
N ASP A 223 -2.61 -18.76 23.79
CA ASP A 223 -1.85 -20.00 23.63
C ASP A 223 -1.20 -20.08 22.24
N ALA A 224 -1.92 -19.68 21.18
CA ALA A 224 -1.36 -19.58 19.84
C ALA A 224 -0.23 -18.52 19.72
N MET A 225 -0.34 -17.40 20.43
CA MET A 225 0.76 -16.41 20.50
C MET A 225 1.97 -16.95 21.26
N ILE A 226 1.75 -17.69 22.35
CA ILE A 226 2.83 -18.33 23.11
C ILE A 226 3.56 -19.35 22.25
N ALA A 227 2.83 -20.14 21.45
CA ALA A 227 3.39 -21.14 20.55
C ALA A 227 4.27 -20.53 19.43
N THR A 228 4.04 -19.27 19.05
CA THR A 228 4.68 -18.61 17.91
C THR A 228 5.68 -17.53 18.28
N THR A 229 5.65 -17.07 19.53
CA THR A 229 6.62 -16.10 20.05
C THR A 229 7.92 -16.82 20.44
N PRO A 230 9.09 -16.39 19.94
CA PRO A 230 10.37 -16.92 20.38
C PRO A 230 10.52 -16.81 21.90
N SER A 231 11.02 -17.86 22.55
CA SER A 231 11.17 -17.95 24.00
C SER A 231 11.87 -16.72 24.61
N GLY A 232 11.24 -16.07 25.59
CA GLY A 232 11.77 -14.88 26.26
C GLY A 232 10.76 -14.25 27.24
N ASP A 233 11.06 -13.04 27.73
CA ASP A 233 10.24 -12.32 28.71
C ASP A 233 8.79 -12.14 28.25
N ILE A 234 8.55 -11.96 26.94
CA ILE A 234 7.21 -11.81 26.34
C ILE A 234 6.34 -13.05 26.61
N VAL A 235 6.88 -14.27 26.55
CA VAL A 235 6.12 -15.49 26.84
C VAL A 235 5.70 -15.54 28.30
N THR A 236 6.55 -15.09 29.22
CA THR A 236 6.20 -15.01 30.65
C THR A 236 5.11 -13.98 30.90
N ILE A 237 5.13 -12.87 30.15
CA ILE A 237 4.13 -11.81 30.21
C ILE A 237 2.81 -12.30 29.62
N LEU A 238 2.82 -13.02 28.49
CA LEU A 238 1.65 -13.64 27.89
C LEU A 238 1.00 -14.66 28.84
N ASN A 239 1.80 -15.47 29.54
CA ASN A 239 1.30 -16.38 30.57
C ASN A 239 0.65 -15.66 31.75
N LYS A 240 1.17 -14.48 32.15
CA LYS A 240 0.51 -13.62 33.16
C LYS A 240 -0.79 -12.99 32.62
N ALA A 241 -0.81 -12.70 31.32
CA ALA A 241 -1.93 -12.14 30.57
C ALA A 241 -2.91 -13.22 30.07
N SER A 242 -2.83 -14.48 30.50
CA SER A 242 -3.85 -15.47 30.15
C SER A 242 -5.10 -15.24 31.02
N PRO A 243 -6.29 -15.06 30.43
CA PRO A 243 -7.49 -14.71 31.19
C PRO A 243 -7.90 -15.84 32.14
N ALA A 244 -8.27 -15.46 33.36
CA ALA A 244 -8.58 -16.43 34.42
C ALA A 244 -9.88 -17.22 34.20
N THR A 245 -10.74 -16.84 33.23
CA THR A 245 -11.88 -17.59 32.67
C THR A 245 -12.80 -16.60 31.94
N GLY A 246 -12.89 -16.71 30.62
CA GLY A 246 -13.92 -16.04 29.82
C GLY A 246 -14.35 -16.97 28.71
N GLN A 247 -15.59 -17.49 28.76
CA GLN A 247 -16.14 -18.40 27.76
C GLN A 247 -16.62 -17.68 26.48
N ASN A 248 -16.45 -16.36 26.41
CA ASN A 248 -16.92 -15.58 25.28
C ASN A 248 -16.00 -15.82 24.08
N LYS A 249 -16.61 -16.18 22.97
CA LYS A 249 -15.91 -16.45 21.71
C LYS A 249 -15.82 -15.17 20.89
N VAL A 250 -14.66 -14.97 20.30
CA VAL A 250 -14.31 -13.83 19.45
C VAL A 250 -14.20 -14.30 18.01
N ILE A 251 -14.60 -13.46 17.07
CA ILE A 251 -14.38 -13.67 15.63
C ILE A 251 -13.30 -12.67 15.19
N LEU A 252 -12.13 -13.18 14.78
CA LEU A 252 -10.97 -12.34 14.45
C LEU A 252 -11.12 -11.62 13.11
N SER A 253 -11.96 -12.10 12.21
CA SER A 253 -12.25 -11.44 10.93
C SER A 253 -12.92 -10.06 11.10
N GLU A 254 -13.48 -9.77 12.27
CA GLU A 254 -14.04 -8.46 12.58
C GLU A 254 -12.96 -7.41 12.94
N MET A 255 -11.71 -7.84 13.07
CA MET A 255 -10.59 -7.05 13.60
C MET A 255 -9.37 -7.04 12.69
N VAL A 256 -9.11 -8.16 12.01
CA VAL A 256 -7.95 -8.39 11.15
C VAL A 256 -8.43 -8.83 9.78
N ASP A 257 -8.12 -8.01 8.76
CA ASP A 257 -8.29 -8.38 7.36
C ASP A 257 -6.92 -8.57 6.70
N LEU A 258 -6.61 -9.80 6.29
CA LEU A 258 -5.37 -10.16 5.59
C LEU A 258 -5.50 -10.10 4.05
N GLY A 259 -6.59 -9.55 3.54
CA GLY A 259 -6.83 -9.38 2.12
C GLY A 259 -6.81 -10.70 1.35
N SER A 260 -6.12 -10.75 0.22
CA SER A 260 -6.06 -11.95 -0.64
C SER A 260 -5.37 -13.17 -0.01
N ILE A 261 -4.61 -12.98 1.07
CA ILE A 261 -3.90 -14.05 1.78
C ILE A 261 -4.89 -14.96 2.51
N THR A 262 -6.03 -14.43 2.96
CA THR A 262 -7.08 -15.20 3.65
C THR A 262 -7.54 -16.44 2.88
N LYS A 263 -7.50 -16.37 1.54
CA LYS A 263 -7.94 -17.45 0.63
C LYS A 263 -6.90 -18.56 0.44
N LEU A 264 -5.70 -18.40 0.97
CA LEU A 264 -4.65 -19.41 0.82
C LEU A 264 -4.87 -20.58 1.78
N PRO A 265 -4.42 -21.80 1.40
CA PRO A 265 -4.40 -22.95 2.30
C PRO A 265 -3.54 -22.68 3.54
N ILE A 266 -4.03 -23.11 4.70
CA ILE A 266 -3.39 -22.86 6.01
C ILE A 266 -1.98 -23.48 6.12
N ASP A 267 -1.68 -24.52 5.34
CA ASP A 267 -0.37 -25.20 5.29
C ASP A 267 0.63 -24.55 4.32
N THR A 268 0.24 -23.47 3.65
CA THR A 268 1.12 -22.74 2.72
C THR A 268 2.19 -21.99 3.50
N LEU A 269 3.45 -22.43 3.38
CA LEU A 269 4.61 -21.67 3.85
C LEU A 269 4.98 -20.63 2.80
N LEU A 270 4.58 -19.37 3.01
CA LEU A 270 5.10 -18.26 2.20
C LEU A 270 6.52 -17.93 2.67
N SER A 271 7.50 -18.47 1.96
CA SER A 271 8.92 -18.20 2.24
C SER A 271 9.24 -16.73 1.94
N GLY A 272 9.37 -15.91 3.00
CA GLY A 272 9.75 -14.49 2.91
C GLY A 272 8.61 -13.48 3.00
N GLU A 273 7.36 -13.92 3.13
CA GLU A 273 6.20 -13.02 3.29
C GLU A 273 5.75 -13.05 4.75
N SER A 274 6.27 -12.11 5.55
CA SER A 274 5.93 -11.98 6.98
C SER A 274 4.92 -10.86 7.18
N VAL A 275 3.83 -11.16 7.87
CA VAL A 275 2.81 -10.15 8.21
C VAL A 275 2.87 -9.87 9.71
N PRO A 276 3.64 -8.86 10.15
CA PRO A 276 3.79 -8.57 11.56
C PRO A 276 2.47 -8.04 12.15
N LEU A 277 1.93 -8.75 13.13
CA LEU A 277 0.82 -8.33 13.98
C LEU A 277 1.35 -7.87 15.35
N GLY A 278 0.86 -6.74 15.84
CA GLY A 278 1.15 -6.28 17.19
C GLY A 278 0.48 -7.17 18.24
N VAL A 279 1.25 -7.80 19.12
CA VAL A 279 0.73 -8.70 20.16
C VAL A 279 -0.27 -7.96 21.08
N GLY A 280 0.11 -6.78 21.56
CA GLY A 280 -0.77 -5.96 22.40
C GLY A 280 -2.07 -5.53 21.71
N GLU A 281 -2.06 -5.34 20.38
CA GLU A 281 -3.23 -4.95 19.61
C GLU A 281 -4.21 -6.11 19.47
N VAL A 282 -3.71 -7.29 19.08
CA VAL A 282 -4.56 -8.48 18.96
C VAL A 282 -5.16 -8.86 20.32
N LEU A 283 -4.41 -8.76 21.42
CA LEU A 283 -4.92 -9.05 22.76
C LEU A 283 -5.97 -8.04 23.23
N SER A 284 -5.71 -6.74 23.08
CA SER A 284 -6.67 -5.70 23.48
C SER A 284 -7.94 -5.72 22.64
N GLY A 285 -7.82 -5.97 21.34
CA GLY A 285 -8.95 -6.17 20.44
C GLY A 285 -9.78 -7.39 20.76
N SER A 286 -9.12 -8.53 21.02
CA SER A 286 -9.80 -9.76 21.39
C SER A 286 -10.52 -9.61 22.72
N ALA A 287 -9.92 -8.92 23.69
CA ALA A 287 -10.57 -8.59 24.97
C ALA A 287 -11.80 -7.68 24.77
N ALA A 288 -11.68 -6.64 23.93
CA ALA A 288 -12.79 -5.75 23.61
C ALA A 288 -13.96 -6.48 22.91
N LEU A 289 -13.66 -7.39 21.99
CA LEU A 289 -14.69 -8.20 21.30
C LEU A 289 -15.32 -9.25 22.24
N ALA A 290 -14.54 -9.81 23.15
CA ALA A 290 -15.03 -10.79 24.12
C ALA A 290 -16.00 -10.17 25.14
N ASP A 291 -15.88 -8.88 25.44
CA ASP A 291 -16.78 -8.17 26.37
C ASP A 291 -18.14 -7.77 25.74
N GLY A 292 -18.24 -7.90 24.41
CA GLY A 292 -19.49 -7.75 23.65
C GLY A 292 -20.03 -6.32 23.64
N ASN A 293 -21.08 -6.05 24.43
CA ASN A 293 -21.81 -4.77 24.49
C ASN A 293 -21.49 -3.94 25.74
N HIS A 294 -20.56 -4.38 26.58
CA HIS A 294 -20.35 -3.76 27.89
C HIS A 294 -19.16 -2.81 27.88
N GLN A 295 -19.52 -1.54 27.99
CA GLN A 295 -18.77 -0.44 28.57
C GLN A 295 -17.89 -0.92 29.74
N VAL A 296 -16.57 -0.94 29.57
CA VAL A 296 -15.59 -1.19 30.64
C VAL A 296 -15.79 -0.09 31.69
N SER A 297 -16.56 -0.38 32.74
CA SER A 297 -16.82 0.58 33.81
C SER A 297 -15.63 0.62 34.76
N LEU A 298 -14.68 1.53 34.53
CA LEU A 298 -13.58 1.77 35.46
C LEU A 298 -14.02 2.65 36.63
N ASN A 299 -13.78 2.20 37.85
CA ASN A 299 -13.79 3.13 38.97
C ASN A 299 -12.37 3.67 39.19
N LEU A 300 -12.03 4.79 38.53
CA LEU A 300 -10.75 5.48 38.69
C LEU A 300 -10.70 6.39 39.95
N ALA A 301 -11.65 6.24 40.88
CA ALA A 301 -11.68 7.02 42.11
C ALA A 301 -10.38 6.86 42.91
N GLY A 302 -9.64 7.96 43.01
CA GLY A 302 -8.40 8.05 43.79
C GLY A 302 -7.10 7.69 43.05
N LYS A 303 -7.13 7.36 41.75
CA LYS A 303 -5.92 6.94 41.00
C LYS A 303 -5.37 7.95 39.98
N VAL A 304 -6.08 9.06 39.72
CA VAL A 304 -5.65 10.11 38.78
C VAL A 304 -5.40 11.44 39.51
N GLY A 305 -4.29 11.54 40.25
CA GLY A 305 -3.79 12.81 40.80
C GLY A 305 -4.83 13.71 41.52
N SER A 306 -4.67 15.03 41.41
CA SER A 306 -5.51 16.05 42.07
C SER A 306 -6.95 16.17 41.54
N LEU A 307 -7.38 15.27 40.64
CA LEU A 307 -8.71 15.26 40.05
C LEU A 307 -9.57 14.19 40.75
N SER A 308 -10.63 14.61 41.45
CA SER A 308 -11.63 13.69 42.01
C SER A 308 -12.49 13.14 40.88
N VAL A 309 -12.05 12.03 40.29
CA VAL A 309 -12.77 11.28 39.27
C VAL A 309 -13.62 10.21 39.98
N ALA A 310 -14.95 10.25 39.88
CA ALA A 310 -15.80 9.36 40.68
C ALA A 310 -16.09 8.01 40.01
N ASN A 311 -16.21 7.97 38.67
CA ASN A 311 -16.40 6.78 37.85
C ASN A 311 -16.00 7.12 36.42
N VAL A 312 -15.13 6.35 35.77
CA VAL A 312 -14.81 6.46 34.34
C VAL A 312 -15.31 5.22 33.66
N SER A 313 -16.46 5.31 33.02
CA SER A 313 -16.86 4.24 32.11
C SER A 313 -16.19 4.48 30.77
N LEU A 314 -15.47 3.49 30.23
CA LEU A 314 -14.91 3.44 28.89
C LEU A 314 -15.91 2.68 28.01
N ASP A 315 -16.69 3.39 27.21
CA ASP A 315 -17.59 2.77 26.23
C ASP A 315 -16.92 2.76 24.86
N VAL A 316 -16.74 1.56 24.29
CA VAL A 316 -16.18 1.35 22.95
C VAL A 316 -17.35 1.13 22.00
N GLY A 317 -17.80 2.19 21.33
CA GLY A 317 -19.10 2.20 20.64
C GLY A 317 -19.16 1.44 19.31
N GLU A 318 -18.02 1.11 18.69
CA GLU A 318 -17.95 0.33 17.44
C GLU A 318 -16.84 -0.72 17.54
N LYS A 319 -17.04 -1.88 16.88
CA LYS A 319 -16.07 -2.98 16.89
C LYS A 319 -14.75 -2.50 16.28
N PRO A 320 -13.61 -2.67 16.97
CA PRO A 320 -12.35 -2.11 16.50
C PRO A 320 -11.81 -2.88 15.29
N GLN A 321 -11.74 -2.24 14.12
CA GLN A 321 -10.89 -2.71 13.02
C GLN A 321 -9.46 -2.28 13.34
N LEU A 322 -8.71 -3.19 13.97
CA LEU A 322 -7.36 -2.90 14.47
C LEU A 322 -6.33 -2.86 13.37
N LEU A 323 -6.52 -3.67 12.33
CA LEU A 323 -5.49 -3.91 11.34
C LEU A 323 -6.10 -4.31 10.00
N THR A 324 -5.91 -3.46 9.00
CA THR A 324 -6.20 -3.78 7.61
C THR A 324 -4.89 -3.95 6.87
N PHE A 325 -4.65 -5.17 6.41
CA PHE A 325 -3.48 -5.51 5.62
C PHE A 325 -3.86 -5.49 4.14
N LEU A 326 -3.20 -4.62 3.39
CA LEU A 326 -3.24 -4.65 1.95
C LEU A 326 -2.02 -5.40 1.42
N GLY A 327 -2.23 -6.66 1.05
CA GLY A 327 -1.22 -7.47 0.36
C GLY A 327 -1.01 -6.99 -1.07
N ARG A 328 0.26 -6.88 -1.50
CA ARG A 328 0.69 -6.49 -2.87
C ARG A 328 -0.27 -5.51 -3.57
N ALA A 329 -0.57 -4.41 -2.89
CA ALA A 329 -1.31 -3.28 -3.43
C ALA A 329 -0.52 -2.62 -4.56
N ARG A 330 -1.22 -2.03 -5.51
CA ARG A 330 -0.61 -1.22 -6.58
C ARG A 330 -0.84 0.25 -6.26
N GLU A 331 -0.21 1.13 -7.03
CA GLU A 331 -0.62 2.53 -7.09
C GLU A 331 -2.14 2.63 -7.34
N GLY A 332 -2.79 3.60 -6.69
CA GLY A 332 -4.24 3.79 -6.67
C GLY A 332 -5.02 2.82 -5.77
N ALA A 333 -4.34 1.97 -4.98
CA ALA A 333 -5.03 1.16 -3.98
C ALA A 333 -5.40 2.01 -2.76
N GLU A 334 -6.65 1.89 -2.34
CA GLU A 334 -7.22 2.59 -1.20
C GLU A 334 -7.44 1.61 -0.02
N VAL A 335 -7.18 2.08 1.19
CA VAL A 335 -7.52 1.40 2.44
C VAL A 335 -8.12 2.39 3.42
N SER A 336 -9.21 1.99 4.06
CA SER A 336 -9.89 2.79 5.06
C SER A 336 -9.81 2.13 6.43
N THR A 337 -9.66 2.92 7.48
CA THR A 337 -9.87 2.48 8.86
C THR A 337 -11.30 2.70 9.32
N SER A 338 -11.73 2.00 10.39
CA SER A 338 -13.02 2.25 11.02
C SER A 338 -12.98 3.44 11.98
N GLN A 339 -14.14 4.07 12.20
CA GLN A 339 -14.28 5.06 13.26
C GLN A 339 -14.19 4.37 14.63
N PHE A 340 -13.79 5.13 15.65
CA PHE A 340 -13.76 4.65 17.02
C PHE A 340 -14.41 5.66 17.95
N LYS A 341 -15.29 5.20 18.84
CA LYS A 341 -15.96 6.06 19.82
C LYS A 341 -15.55 5.64 21.24
N LEU A 342 -15.06 6.62 21.98
CA LEU A 342 -14.64 6.56 23.38
C LEU A 342 -15.57 7.47 24.20
N ASP A 343 -16.48 6.91 24.99
CA ASP A 343 -17.22 7.69 25.98
C ASP A 343 -16.55 7.56 27.35
N ILE A 344 -16.37 8.67 28.06
CA ILE A 344 -15.81 8.80 29.42
C ILE A 344 -16.85 9.47 30.31
N GLY A 345 -17.42 8.69 31.23
CA GLY A 345 -18.38 9.18 32.23
C GLY A 345 -17.75 9.96 33.39
N ALA A 346 -18.52 10.90 33.97
CA ALA A 346 -18.38 11.50 35.32
C ALA A 346 -16.99 12.03 35.76
N LEU A 347 -16.59 13.17 35.18
CA LEU A 347 -15.49 14.00 35.68
C LEU A 347 -16.00 15.01 36.71
N GLY A 348 -15.41 15.00 37.92
CA GLY A 348 -15.77 15.88 39.05
C GLY A 348 -16.59 15.15 40.11
N GLY A 349 -16.09 15.10 41.35
CA GLY A 349 -16.62 14.31 42.46
C GLY A 349 -18.02 14.68 43.00
N ASN A 350 -18.83 15.44 42.25
CA ASN A 350 -20.19 15.79 42.59
C ASN A 350 -21.13 15.50 41.39
N PRO A 351 -22.27 14.79 41.57
CA PRO A 351 -23.22 14.49 40.49
C PRO A 351 -23.78 15.73 39.75
N ILE A 352 -23.68 16.91 40.35
CA ILE A 352 -24.13 18.18 39.75
C ILE A 352 -23.07 18.77 38.80
N THR A 353 -21.78 18.49 39.03
CA THR A 353 -20.65 18.96 38.20
C THR A 353 -20.09 17.87 37.27
N ALA A 354 -20.71 16.68 37.25
CA ALA A 354 -20.26 15.56 36.45
C ALA A 354 -20.27 15.91 34.95
N VAL A 355 -19.10 15.90 34.33
CA VAL A 355 -18.94 16.07 32.88
C VAL A 355 -18.77 14.70 32.26
N LYS A 356 -19.52 14.44 31.19
CA LYS A 356 -19.30 13.33 30.26
C LYS A 356 -18.49 13.83 29.07
N LEU A 357 -17.50 13.06 28.70
CA LEU A 357 -16.60 13.32 27.59
C LEU A 357 -16.81 12.24 26.54
N ASP A 358 -17.23 12.61 25.34
CA ASP A 358 -17.38 11.68 24.21
C ASP A 358 -16.27 12.02 23.21
N VAL A 359 -15.36 11.10 22.90
CA VAL A 359 -14.29 11.25 21.91
C VAL A 359 -14.61 10.33 20.74
N ILE A 360 -14.86 10.90 19.57
CA ILE A 360 -15.05 10.16 18.32
C ILE A 360 -13.81 10.37 17.48
N LEU A 361 -13.11 9.30 17.15
CA LEU A 361 -12.03 9.33 16.19
C LEU A 361 -12.56 9.09 14.80
N ALA A 362 -11.99 9.85 13.87
CA ALA A 362 -12.26 9.76 12.47
C ALA A 362 -11.63 8.53 11.83
N ALA A 363 -12.29 8.00 10.80
CA ALA A 363 -11.68 7.08 9.87
C ALA A 363 -10.54 7.79 9.12
N ALA A 364 -9.50 7.05 8.77
CA ALA A 364 -8.46 7.47 7.86
C ALA A 364 -8.57 6.65 6.58
N GLU A 365 -8.54 7.33 5.44
CA GLU A 365 -8.45 6.74 4.12
C GLU A 365 -7.03 6.99 3.60
N ILE A 366 -6.36 5.93 3.16
CA ILE A 366 -4.99 6.00 2.66
C ILE A 366 -4.97 5.42 1.26
N GLU A 367 -4.49 6.23 0.33
CA GLU A 367 -4.30 5.87 -1.06
C GLU A 367 -2.80 5.75 -1.35
N VAL A 368 -2.40 4.71 -2.09
CA VAL A 368 -1.03 4.60 -2.61
C VAL A 368 -0.89 5.52 -3.82
N GLU A 369 -0.33 6.71 -3.63
CA GLU A 369 -0.22 7.71 -4.70
C GLU A 369 0.88 7.34 -5.71
N ASP A 370 2.07 6.95 -5.24
CA ASP A 370 3.21 6.66 -6.11
C ASP A 370 4.16 5.62 -5.47
N ILE A 371 4.73 4.76 -6.31
CA ILE A 371 5.79 3.81 -5.92
C ILE A 371 7.01 4.07 -6.80
N LYS A 372 7.94 4.88 -6.29
CA LYS A 372 9.15 5.26 -7.02
C LYS A 372 10.21 4.19 -6.86
N CYS A 373 10.49 3.49 -7.96
CA CYS A 373 11.58 2.53 -8.02
C CYS A 373 12.90 3.21 -8.41
N ASN A 374 13.88 3.12 -7.52
CA ASN A 374 15.23 3.65 -7.75
C ASN A 374 16.08 2.64 -8.56
N ALA A 375 17.14 3.16 -9.20
CA ALA A 375 18.01 2.36 -10.07
C ALA A 375 18.85 1.30 -9.32
N ASP A 376 19.00 1.47 -8.00
CA ASP A 376 19.68 0.53 -7.10
C ASP A 376 18.79 -0.64 -6.64
N GLY A 377 17.52 -0.66 -7.08
CA GLY A 377 16.54 -1.67 -6.70
C GLY A 377 15.76 -1.35 -5.43
N THR A 378 16.00 -0.20 -4.80
CA THR A 378 15.18 0.30 -3.68
C THR A 378 13.88 0.93 -4.20
N ALA A 379 12.90 1.08 -3.31
CA ALA A 379 11.63 1.71 -3.61
C ALA A 379 11.23 2.69 -2.53
N ASP A 380 10.80 3.89 -2.95
CA ASP A 380 10.18 4.88 -2.08
C ASP A 380 8.67 4.89 -2.36
N VAL A 381 7.87 4.88 -1.29
CA VAL A 381 6.40 4.83 -1.40
C VAL A 381 5.82 6.15 -0.91
N THR A 382 5.03 6.79 -1.74
CA THR A 382 4.22 7.95 -1.37
C THR A 382 2.79 7.51 -1.12
N LEU A 383 2.28 7.81 0.06
CA LEU A 383 0.89 7.57 0.45
C LEU A 383 0.17 8.91 0.63
N LEU A 384 -1.03 9.01 0.08
CA LEU A 384 -1.94 10.11 0.32
C LEU A 384 -2.91 9.69 1.42
N ALA A 385 -2.81 10.31 2.59
CA ALA A 385 -3.69 10.03 3.71
C ALA A 385 -4.73 11.14 3.86
N MET A 386 -6.01 10.77 3.82
CA MET A 386 -7.15 11.60 4.17
C MET A 386 -7.67 11.15 5.53
N THR A 387 -7.96 12.10 6.41
CA THR A 387 -8.49 11.80 7.76
C THR A 387 -9.80 12.53 7.92
N GLU A 388 -10.85 11.85 8.39
CA GLU A 388 -12.09 12.55 8.69
C GLU A 388 -11.93 13.50 9.90
N ALA A 389 -12.97 14.27 10.21
CA ALA A 389 -12.93 15.13 11.40
C ALA A 389 -13.22 14.31 12.66
N ALA A 390 -12.20 14.00 13.46
CA ALA A 390 -12.41 13.53 14.83
C ALA A 390 -13.18 14.61 15.62
N SER A 391 -13.91 14.23 16.67
CA SER A 391 -14.65 15.20 17.48
C SER A 391 -14.65 14.85 18.97
N VAL A 392 -14.66 15.88 19.81
CA VAL A 392 -14.79 15.74 21.26
C VAL A 392 -16.03 16.47 21.73
N GLY A 393 -16.96 15.71 22.30
CA GLY A 393 -18.18 16.17 22.94
C GLY A 393 -18.00 16.31 24.45
N LEU A 394 -18.38 17.45 25.01
CA LEU A 394 -18.56 17.63 26.45
C LEU A 394 -20.05 17.76 26.76
N LYS A 395 -20.55 16.94 27.67
CA LYS A 395 -21.92 17.00 28.19
C LYS A 395 -21.89 17.12 29.71
N ALA A 396 -22.28 18.28 30.23
CA ALA A 396 -22.53 18.47 31.65
C ALA A 396 -24.03 18.28 31.96
N SER A 397 -24.38 17.86 33.18
CA SER A 397 -25.76 17.55 33.59
C SER A 397 -26.81 18.65 33.33
N LEU A 398 -26.38 19.91 33.16
CA LEU A 398 -27.24 21.08 32.98
C LEU A 398 -26.93 21.92 31.72
N LEU A 399 -26.00 21.48 30.86
CA LEU A 399 -25.59 22.21 29.65
C LEU A 399 -25.83 21.38 28.38
N PRO A 400 -26.10 22.02 27.23
CA PRO A 400 -26.14 21.33 25.94
C PRO A 400 -24.78 20.70 25.61
N LYS A 401 -24.80 19.60 24.86
CA LYS A 401 -23.57 18.94 24.40
C LYS A 401 -22.75 19.90 23.54
N ILE A 402 -21.51 20.17 23.92
CA ILE A 402 -20.57 20.98 23.15
C ILE A 402 -19.65 20.03 22.40
N THR A 403 -19.79 19.95 21.08
CA THR A 403 -18.89 19.17 20.23
C THR A 403 -17.86 20.08 19.59
N VAL A 404 -16.59 19.72 19.67
CA VAL A 404 -15.47 20.38 18.99
C VAL A 404 -14.89 19.42 17.97
N ALA A 405 -14.82 19.82 16.71
CA ALA A 405 -14.09 19.07 15.69
C ALA A 405 -12.58 19.23 15.92
N LEU A 406 -11.87 18.10 15.96
CA LEU A 406 -10.43 17.98 16.11
C LEU A 406 -9.70 17.89 14.75
N GLY A 407 -10.41 17.69 13.64
CA GLY A 407 -9.82 17.56 12.30
C GLY A 407 -10.53 18.42 11.26
N ASN A 408 -9.84 18.70 10.15
CA ASN A 408 -10.30 19.58 9.07
C ASN A 408 -10.39 18.88 7.69
N LYS A 409 -10.43 17.54 7.66
CA LYS A 409 -10.46 16.74 6.43
C LYS A 409 -9.30 17.04 5.48
N GLN A 410 -8.10 17.25 6.02
CA GLN A 410 -6.92 17.53 5.20
C GLN A 410 -6.32 16.25 4.62
N GLN A 411 -5.96 16.36 3.33
CA GLN A 411 -5.08 15.41 2.65
C GLN A 411 -3.64 15.70 3.06
N LYS A 412 -2.89 14.65 3.40
CA LYS A 412 -1.48 14.74 3.74
C LYS A 412 -0.69 13.66 3.03
N GLU A 413 0.36 14.08 2.35
CA GLU A 413 1.33 13.19 1.73
C GLU A 413 2.29 12.64 2.80
N ILE A 414 2.48 11.32 2.80
CA ILE A 414 3.39 10.59 3.70
C ILE A 414 4.34 9.77 2.84
N ILE A 415 5.62 10.08 2.92
CA ILE A 415 6.67 9.41 2.14
C ILE A 415 7.36 8.38 3.04
N PHE A 416 7.45 7.14 2.59
CA PHE A 416 8.25 6.07 3.19
C PHE A 416 9.47 5.82 2.32
N THR A 417 10.65 6.04 2.89
CA THR A 417 11.92 5.72 2.24
C THR A 417 12.28 4.25 2.45
N ASP A 418 13.18 3.70 1.64
CA ASP A 418 13.72 2.34 1.84
C ASP A 418 14.25 2.10 3.29
N ALA A 419 14.83 3.13 3.92
CA ALA A 419 15.25 3.06 5.31
C ALA A 419 14.06 2.92 6.29
N ASP A 420 12.95 3.63 6.05
CA ASP A 420 11.73 3.52 6.85
C ASP A 420 11.08 2.14 6.70
N ILE A 421 11.07 1.60 5.48
CA ILE A 421 10.53 0.27 5.13
C ILE A 421 11.37 -0.82 5.81
N LYS A 422 12.70 -0.76 5.69
CA LYS A 422 13.59 -1.73 6.38
C LYS A 422 13.51 -1.64 7.90
N ALA A 423 13.35 -0.44 8.44
CA ALA A 423 13.17 -0.21 9.87
C ALA A 423 11.75 -0.56 10.36
N GLN A 424 10.82 -0.90 9.45
CA GLN A 424 9.45 -1.25 9.79
C GLN A 424 8.75 -0.15 10.63
N THR A 425 9.02 1.11 10.29
CA THR A 425 8.62 2.27 11.10
C THR A 425 7.14 2.63 10.90
N TYR A 426 6.43 2.87 12.00
CA TYR A 426 5.08 3.45 11.96
C TYR A 426 5.16 4.96 11.82
N LYS A 427 4.47 5.52 10.81
CA LYS A 427 4.29 6.96 10.67
C LYS A 427 2.86 7.34 11.05
N PRO A 428 2.65 8.24 12.03
CA PRO A 428 1.33 8.65 12.44
C PRO A 428 0.69 9.58 11.42
N VAL A 429 -0.52 9.24 11.00
CA VAL A 429 -1.43 10.14 10.29
C VAL A 429 -2.20 10.93 11.32
N ARG A 430 -2.05 12.25 11.23
CA ARG A 430 -2.79 13.19 12.06
C ARG A 430 -3.42 14.18 11.11
N SER A 431 -4.73 14.41 11.21
CA SER A 431 -5.51 15.48 10.54
C SER A 431 -5.06 16.89 10.92
N GLY A 432 -3.90 17.02 11.56
CA GLY A 432 -3.27 18.29 11.83
C GLY A 432 -4.11 19.16 12.74
N LEU A 433 -4.36 18.72 13.98
CA LEU A 433 -4.72 19.59 15.11
C LEU A 433 -4.60 18.76 16.40
N GLY A 434 -3.38 18.60 16.91
CA GLY A 434 -3.21 18.07 18.27
C GLY A 434 -3.74 19.11 19.25
N LEU A 435 -5.02 19.02 19.66
CA LEU A 435 -5.71 19.89 20.63
C LEU A 435 -5.18 21.33 20.68
N GLN A 436 -4.88 21.95 19.53
CA GLN A 436 -4.46 23.33 19.52
C GLN A 436 -5.72 24.14 19.69
N LEU A 437 -6.02 24.42 20.96
CA LEU A 437 -7.07 25.29 21.49
C LEU A 437 -7.01 26.72 20.90
N GLY A 438 -6.26 26.98 19.83
CA GLY A 438 -6.07 28.28 19.19
C GLY A 438 -7.35 28.88 18.64
N GLY A 439 -8.21 28.06 18.02
CA GLY A 439 -9.48 28.50 17.42
C GLY A 439 -10.68 28.52 18.37
N LEU A 440 -10.53 28.08 19.61
CA LEU A 440 -11.62 28.02 20.58
C LEU A 440 -11.81 29.36 21.31
N SER A 441 -13.06 29.73 21.58
CA SER A 441 -13.38 30.87 22.45
C SER A 441 -12.76 30.69 23.84
N VAL A 442 -12.48 31.78 24.55
CA VAL A 442 -11.88 31.75 25.90
C VAL A 442 -12.67 30.84 26.86
N ALA A 443 -14.01 30.82 26.74
CA ALA A 443 -14.89 29.95 27.52
C ALA A 443 -14.72 28.46 27.18
N GLN A 444 -14.52 28.12 25.91
CA GLN A 444 -14.23 26.75 25.48
C GLN A 444 -12.84 26.31 25.96
N LYS A 445 -11.80 27.17 25.88
CA LYS A 445 -10.46 26.81 26.38
C LYS A 445 -10.47 26.44 27.87
N LEU A 446 -11.24 27.16 28.69
CA LEU A 446 -11.40 26.86 30.13
C LEU A 446 -12.06 25.50 30.40
N LEU A 447 -12.97 25.06 29.54
CA LEU A 447 -13.67 23.77 29.68
C LEU A 447 -12.84 22.58 29.16
N PHE A 448 -12.02 22.79 28.13
CA PHE A 448 -11.22 21.73 27.50
C PHE A 448 -9.81 21.56 28.08
N ASN A 449 -9.26 22.55 28.81
CA ASN A 449 -7.96 22.41 29.49
C ASN A 449 -7.88 21.20 30.47
N PRO A 450 -8.87 20.96 31.36
CA PRO A 450 -8.85 19.78 32.22
C PRO A 450 -9.04 18.47 31.46
N VAL A 451 -9.65 18.51 30.28
CA VAL A 451 -9.83 17.34 29.39
C VAL A 451 -8.51 16.98 28.73
N ASP A 452 -7.77 17.97 28.24
CA ASP A 452 -6.43 17.79 27.66
C ASP A 452 -5.45 17.23 28.70
N GLN A 453 -5.44 17.80 29.91
CA GLN A 453 -4.64 17.27 31.03
C GLN A 453 -5.02 15.84 31.40
N LEU A 454 -6.31 15.48 31.33
CA LEU A 454 -6.77 14.13 31.58
C LEU A 454 -6.32 13.17 30.47
N LEU A 455 -6.46 13.52 29.20
CA LEU A 455 -6.01 12.70 28.07
C LEU A 455 -4.50 12.45 28.15
N VAL A 456 -3.73 13.48 28.46
CA VAL A 456 -2.27 13.37 28.69
C VAL A 456 -1.96 12.51 29.93
N ALA A 457 -2.68 12.69 31.05
CA ALA A 457 -2.48 11.88 32.26
C ALA A 457 -2.89 10.41 32.08
N LEU A 458 -3.82 10.13 31.16
CA LEU A 458 -4.22 8.78 30.75
C LEU A 458 -3.29 8.21 29.66
N GLY A 459 -2.32 8.99 29.15
CA GLY A 459 -1.41 8.57 28.08
C GLY A 459 -2.10 8.41 26.71
N LEU A 460 -3.29 8.98 26.55
CA LEU A 460 -4.10 8.90 25.33
C LEU A 460 -3.64 9.96 24.33
N ASN A 461 -2.74 9.57 23.43
CA ASN A 461 -2.39 10.36 22.25
C ASN A 461 -3.36 10.03 21.13
N VAL A 462 -4.30 10.94 20.85
CA VAL A 462 -5.25 10.82 19.73
C VAL A 462 -4.48 10.92 18.41
N ALA A 463 -4.05 9.79 17.88
CA ALA A 463 -3.63 9.62 16.49
C ALA A 463 -4.80 8.99 15.73
N GLU A 464 -5.09 9.47 14.52
CA GLU A 464 -6.28 9.02 13.78
C GLU A 464 -6.00 7.74 13.00
N ALA A 465 -4.75 7.53 12.57
CA ALA A 465 -4.27 6.24 12.09
C ALA A 465 -2.74 6.16 12.18
N ASP A 466 -2.21 4.96 12.32
CA ASP A 466 -0.79 4.68 12.10
C ASP A 466 -0.65 3.83 10.83
N VAL A 467 0.30 4.22 9.98
CA VAL A 467 0.57 3.53 8.72
C VAL A 467 1.97 2.97 8.73
N LYS A 468 2.10 1.75 8.20
CA LYS A 468 3.36 1.07 8.03
C LYS A 468 3.42 0.43 6.66
N VAL A 469 4.51 0.68 5.95
CA VAL A 469 4.85 -0.06 4.72
C VAL A 469 5.74 -1.22 5.12
N ILE A 470 5.26 -2.45 4.88
CA ILE A 470 5.98 -3.68 5.23
C ILE A 470 7.02 -3.98 4.15
N GLU A 471 6.62 -3.88 2.89
CA GLU A 471 7.47 -4.21 1.75
C GLU A 471 7.07 -3.37 0.54
N ALA A 472 8.04 -3.01 -0.29
CA ALA A 472 7.80 -2.44 -1.60
C ALA A 472 8.64 -3.21 -2.63
N THR A 473 7.97 -3.81 -3.60
CA THR A 473 8.58 -4.64 -4.64
C THR A 473 8.45 -3.97 -5.99
N CYS A 474 9.61 -3.73 -6.60
CA CYS A 474 9.71 -3.24 -7.96
C CYS A 474 9.94 -4.43 -8.90
N GLY A 475 8.86 -4.90 -9.53
CA GLY A 475 8.94 -5.95 -10.54
C GLY A 475 9.83 -5.57 -11.73
N SER A 476 10.19 -6.58 -12.53
CA SER A 476 10.95 -6.36 -13.75
C SER A 476 10.14 -5.56 -14.78
N VAL A 477 10.83 -4.69 -15.49
CA VAL A 477 10.26 -3.99 -16.65
C VAL A 477 10.17 -4.98 -17.80
N GLY A 478 9.01 -5.03 -18.45
CA GLY A 478 8.78 -5.88 -19.62
C GLY A 478 8.15 -5.11 -20.76
N LEU A 479 8.44 -5.54 -21.99
CA LEU A 479 7.71 -5.08 -23.17
C LEU A 479 6.28 -5.63 -23.13
N VAL A 480 5.33 -4.79 -23.52
CA VAL A 480 3.91 -5.12 -23.56
C VAL A 480 3.30 -4.71 -24.89
N HIS A 481 2.13 -5.28 -25.22
CA HIS A 481 1.45 -5.05 -26.49
C HIS A 481 0.07 -4.42 -26.27
#